data_AF-A0A957D388-F1
#
_entry.id   AF-A0A957D388-F1
#
_cell.length_a   1.000
_cell.length_b   1.000
_cell.length_c   1.000
_cell.angle_alpha   90.00
_cell.angle_beta   90.00
_cell.angle_gamma   90.00
#
_symmetry.space_group_name_H-M   'P 1'
#
loop_
_entity.id
_entity.type
_entity.pdbx_description
1 polymer ?
#
loop_
_entity_poly.entity_id
_entity_poly.type
_entity_poly.pdbx_seq_one_letter_code
_entity_poly.pdbx_strand_id
1 'polypeptide(L)'
;MKRSLVLFLLLLVVVWASWGMGETAVYAQTVCEGEFIPVSQPLNDLGSSEYVRLDSGPTGYMGGLYPGGSNLRPPAHDAAGQAIANEIVPLNNAGEVDENGRIVVVSIGMSNTAAEFIEFIRLRQVDDTLNPALAVVNGASPGQTADIWADPDAAVWQNLEDYLTSGGLSAAQVQVAWIKLAQTGSGDFPAK
;
A
#
# COMPACT_ATOMS: atom_id res chain seq x y z
N MET A 1 20.62 23.94 75.11
CA MET A 1 20.50 25.39 74.81
C MET A 1 19.96 25.56 73.39
N LYS A 2 18.81 26.23 73.25
CA LYS A 2 18.18 26.86 72.05
C LYS A 2 17.89 25.94 70.84
N ARG A 3 16.66 25.48 70.55
CA ARG A 3 15.38 26.13 70.15
C ARG A 3 15.36 26.73 68.72
N SER A 4 14.29 26.39 67.99
CA SER A 4 13.69 26.97 66.76
C SER A 4 13.96 26.15 65.49
N LEU A 5 13.01 25.89 64.58
CA LEU A 5 11.75 26.58 64.31
C LEU A 5 10.72 25.64 63.65
N VAL A 6 9.48 25.76 64.11
CA VAL A 6 8.25 25.12 63.67
C VAL A 6 7.51 26.09 62.73
N LEU A 7 6.87 25.55 61.68
CA LEU A 7 5.77 26.12 60.86
C LEU A 7 5.90 27.54 60.26
N PHE A 8 5.85 27.62 58.92
CA PHE A 8 5.24 28.70 58.13
C PHE A 8 4.52 28.04 56.93
N LEU A 9 3.25 27.65 57.07
CA LEU A 9 2.05 28.36 56.61
C LEU A 9 2.08 28.82 55.13
N LEU A 10 1.36 28.06 54.30
CA LEU A 10 0.28 28.51 53.41
C LEU A 10 0.39 29.95 52.86
N LEU A 11 0.67 30.07 51.57
CA LEU A 11 -0.07 30.90 50.59
C LEU A 11 0.78 31.07 49.32
N LEU A 12 0.55 30.22 48.33
CA LEU A 12 0.76 30.56 46.91
C LEU A 12 -0.28 29.80 46.10
N VAL A 13 -1.55 30.18 46.31
CA VAL A 13 -2.58 30.07 45.29
C VAL A 13 -2.17 31.05 44.19
N VAL A 14 -1.37 30.59 43.24
CA VAL A 14 -1.13 31.33 42.00
C VAL A 14 -2.36 31.12 41.14
N VAL A 15 -3.12 32.20 41.08
CA VAL A 15 -4.23 32.48 40.20
C VAL A 15 -3.91 32.04 38.77
N TRP A 16 -4.91 31.35 38.21
CA TRP A 16 -5.17 31.13 36.79
C TRP A 16 -4.49 32.13 35.87
N ALA A 17 -3.55 31.64 35.06
CA ALA A 17 -3.43 32.10 33.70
C ALA A 17 -3.61 30.86 32.83
N SER A 18 -4.86 30.51 32.58
CA SER A 18 -5.27 29.71 31.43
C SER A 18 -4.88 30.48 30.17
N TRP A 19 -3.59 30.45 29.85
CA TRP A 19 -3.16 30.48 28.46
C TRP A 19 -3.68 29.16 27.91
N GLY A 20 -4.92 29.21 27.39
CA GLY A 20 -5.27 28.36 26.29
C GLY A 20 -4.22 28.61 25.22
N MET A 21 -3.14 27.85 25.26
CA MET A 21 -2.53 27.39 24.04
C MET A 21 -3.66 26.63 23.36
N GLY A 22 -4.44 27.36 22.56
CA GLY A 22 -5.17 26.72 21.49
C GLY A 22 -4.10 26.03 20.68
N GLU A 23 -3.90 24.75 20.94
CA GLU A 23 -3.32 23.86 19.96
C GLU A 23 -4.28 23.97 18.78
N THR A 24 -3.94 24.85 17.83
CA THR A 24 -4.50 24.75 16.50
C THR A 24 -4.08 23.36 16.06
N ALA A 25 -5.05 22.44 16.02
CA ALA A 25 -4.82 21.12 15.47
C ALA A 25 -4.14 21.32 14.11
N VAL A 26 -2.87 20.92 14.01
CA VAL A 26 -2.13 20.94 12.76
C VAL A 26 -2.69 19.77 11.98
N TYR A 27 -3.73 20.03 11.20
CA TYR A 27 -4.21 19.08 10.22
C TYR A 27 -3.18 18.98 9.10
N ALA A 28 -2.88 17.76 8.66
CA ALA A 28 -2.13 17.57 7.42
C ALA A 28 -2.85 18.34 6.29
N GLN A 29 -2.08 19.05 5.46
CA GLN A 29 -2.65 19.73 4.30
C GLN A 29 -3.39 18.72 3.43
N THR A 30 -4.61 19.06 3.02
CA THR A 30 -5.47 18.15 2.24
C THR A 30 -4.89 17.87 0.85
N VAL A 31 -4.07 18.81 0.35
CA VAL A 31 -3.27 18.72 -0.88
C VAL A 31 -2.01 19.56 -0.68
N CYS A 32 -0.84 19.08 -1.10
CA CYS A 32 0.38 19.90 -1.09
C CYS A 32 0.20 21.10 -2.05
N GLU A 33 0.16 22.33 -1.53
CA GLU A 33 -0.02 23.56 -2.34
C GLU A 33 1.29 24.12 -2.94
N GLY A 34 2.38 23.34 -2.89
CA GLY A 34 3.68 23.71 -3.46
C GLY A 34 3.80 23.37 -4.95
N GLU A 35 4.62 24.14 -5.68
CA GLU A 35 5.08 23.71 -7.00
C GLU A 35 5.79 22.35 -6.87
N PHE A 36 5.38 21.38 -7.68
CA PHE A 36 6.06 20.10 -7.73
C PHE A 36 7.45 20.31 -8.34
N ILE A 37 8.49 20.14 -7.51
CA ILE A 37 9.87 20.21 -7.96
C ILE A 37 10.33 18.76 -8.24
N PRO A 38 10.45 18.34 -9.52
CA PRO A 38 10.92 17.01 -9.83
C PRO A 38 12.39 16.86 -9.43
N VAL A 39 12.69 15.82 -8.66
CA VAL A 39 14.08 15.45 -8.31
C VAL A 39 14.78 14.69 -9.44
N SER A 40 14.01 14.16 -10.39
CA SER A 40 14.46 13.56 -11.66
C SER A 40 13.31 13.56 -12.66
N GLN A 41 13.63 13.41 -13.95
CA GLN A 41 12.62 13.15 -14.97
C GLN A 41 12.00 11.76 -14.74
N PRO A 42 10.66 11.61 -14.76
CA PRO A 42 10.01 10.30 -14.58
C PRO A 42 10.52 9.26 -15.58
N LEU A 43 10.52 7.99 -15.18
CA LEU A 43 11.07 6.91 -16.01
C LEU A 43 10.39 6.84 -17.38
N ASN A 44 9.07 6.99 -17.43
CA ASN A 44 8.30 7.03 -18.68
C ASN A 44 8.61 8.27 -19.54
N ASP A 45 9.16 9.34 -18.98
CA ASP A 45 9.46 10.56 -19.73
C ASP A 45 10.93 10.62 -20.18
N LEU A 46 11.81 9.83 -19.56
CA LEU A 46 13.24 9.77 -19.89
C LEU A 46 13.51 9.27 -21.32
N GLY A 47 12.63 8.44 -21.88
CA GLY A 47 12.84 7.83 -23.19
C GLY A 47 14.13 7.00 -23.23
N SER A 48 14.92 7.16 -24.29
CA SER A 48 16.22 6.48 -24.44
C SER A 48 17.35 7.08 -23.58
N SER A 49 17.07 8.13 -22.79
CA SER A 49 18.05 8.72 -21.88
C SER A 49 18.34 7.77 -20.73
N GLU A 50 19.55 7.87 -20.18
CA GLU A 50 19.96 7.06 -19.04
C GLU A 50 19.26 7.51 -17.75
N TYR A 51 18.78 6.54 -16.96
CA TYR A 51 18.34 6.78 -15.60
C TYR A 51 19.56 7.05 -14.70
N VAL A 52 19.61 8.24 -14.10
CA VAL A 52 20.69 8.68 -13.22
C VAL A 52 20.16 8.79 -11.80
N ARG A 53 20.79 8.08 -10.86
CA ARG A 53 20.47 8.20 -9.44
C ARG A 53 21.20 9.40 -8.85
N LEU A 54 20.54 10.13 -7.95
CA LEU A 54 21.11 11.31 -7.30
C LEU A 54 22.32 10.98 -6.40
N ASP A 55 22.32 9.80 -5.79
CA ASP A 55 23.36 9.35 -4.85
C ASP A 55 24.52 8.61 -5.54
N SER A 56 24.24 7.89 -6.61
CA SER A 56 25.14 6.89 -7.21
C SER A 56 25.52 7.21 -8.66
N GLY A 57 24.90 8.22 -9.27
CA GLY A 57 25.16 8.60 -10.66
C GLY A 57 24.50 7.69 -11.69
N PRO A 58 25.08 7.58 -12.91
CA PRO A 58 24.51 6.82 -14.03
C PRO A 58 24.33 5.33 -13.70
N THR A 59 23.21 4.74 -14.12
CA THR A 59 22.86 3.34 -13.77
C THR A 59 23.11 2.32 -14.88
N GLY A 60 23.39 2.76 -16.11
CA GLY A 60 23.46 1.94 -17.31
C GLY A 60 22.10 1.54 -17.88
N TYR A 61 20.99 1.89 -17.23
CA TYR A 61 19.64 1.60 -17.71
C TYR A 61 19.04 2.80 -18.43
N MET A 62 18.43 2.54 -19.59
CA MET A 62 17.59 3.53 -20.27
C MET A 62 16.27 3.71 -19.51
N GLY A 63 15.64 4.87 -19.72
CA GLY A 63 14.26 5.11 -19.33
C GLY A 63 13.25 4.27 -20.11
N GLY A 64 12.01 4.73 -20.10
CA GLY A 64 10.84 4.00 -20.60
C GLY A 64 10.40 2.89 -19.65
N LEU A 65 9.14 2.48 -19.78
CA LEU A 65 8.59 1.34 -19.04
C LEU A 65 9.03 -0.01 -19.63
N TYR A 66 9.61 -0.01 -20.83
CA TYR A 66 10.01 -1.18 -21.60
C TYR A 66 11.37 -0.97 -22.29
N PRO A 67 12.06 -2.05 -22.71
CA PRO A 67 13.38 -1.96 -23.32
C PRO A 67 13.48 -0.97 -24.48
N GLY A 68 14.63 -0.29 -24.58
CA GLY A 68 14.91 0.67 -25.64
C GLY A 68 14.31 2.06 -25.42
N GLY A 69 13.95 2.44 -24.19
CA GLY A 69 13.38 3.77 -23.92
C GLY A 69 11.89 3.88 -24.25
N SER A 70 11.19 2.76 -24.39
CA SER A 70 9.81 2.71 -24.88
C SER A 70 8.80 2.69 -23.73
N ASN A 71 7.67 3.38 -23.91
CA ASN A 71 6.47 3.15 -23.10
C ASN A 71 5.45 2.23 -23.79
N LEU A 72 5.71 1.86 -25.04
CA LEU A 72 4.93 0.86 -25.73
C LEU A 72 5.38 -0.53 -25.27
N ARG A 73 4.42 -1.29 -24.76
CA ARG A 73 4.62 -2.69 -24.38
C ARG A 73 5.08 -3.50 -25.59
N PRO A 74 6.15 -4.32 -25.48
CA PRO A 74 6.57 -5.21 -26.56
C PRO A 74 5.41 -6.14 -26.98
N PRO A 75 5.22 -6.40 -28.28
CA PRO A 75 4.06 -7.18 -28.76
C PRO A 75 3.89 -8.54 -28.09
N ALA A 76 4.99 -9.25 -27.85
CA ALA A 76 4.94 -10.55 -27.15
C ALA A 76 4.50 -10.42 -25.68
N HIS A 77 4.92 -9.36 -24.99
CA HIS A 77 4.53 -9.12 -23.61
C HIS A 77 3.07 -8.64 -23.51
N ASP A 78 2.62 -7.87 -24.50
CA ASP A 78 1.22 -7.46 -24.59
C ASP A 78 0.29 -8.63 -24.89
N ALA A 79 0.63 -9.47 -25.87
CA ALA A 79 -0.12 -10.67 -26.19
C ALA A 79 -0.20 -11.63 -24.98
N ALA A 80 0.90 -11.79 -24.23
CA ALA A 80 0.91 -12.59 -23.01
C ALA A 80 -0.02 -12.02 -21.93
N GLY A 81 -0.01 -10.70 -21.72
CA GLY A 81 -0.91 -10.04 -20.77
C GLY A 81 -2.38 -10.17 -21.16
N GLN A 82 -2.70 -10.02 -22.45
CA GLN A 82 -4.04 -10.23 -22.97
C GLN A 82 -4.51 -11.69 -22.83
N ALA A 83 -3.62 -12.66 -23.06
CA ALA A 83 -3.94 -14.08 -22.87
C ALA A 83 -4.33 -14.37 -21.41
N ILE A 84 -3.54 -13.91 -20.44
CA ILE A 84 -3.84 -14.05 -19.01
C ILE A 84 -5.15 -13.34 -18.66
N ALA A 85 -5.37 -12.12 -19.17
CA ALA A 85 -6.60 -11.37 -18.90
C ALA A 85 -7.86 -12.09 -19.41
N ASN A 86 -7.76 -12.81 -20.54
CA ASN A 86 -8.87 -13.57 -21.11
C ASN A 86 -9.20 -14.85 -20.32
N GLU A 87 -8.32 -15.31 -19.44
CA GLU A 87 -8.58 -16.45 -18.54
C GLU A 87 -9.39 -16.04 -17.31
N ILE A 88 -9.51 -14.73 -17.02
CA ILE A 88 -10.22 -14.23 -15.85
C ILE A 88 -11.73 -14.33 -16.08
N VAL A 89 -12.37 -15.24 -15.35
CA VAL A 89 -13.81 -15.51 -15.45
C VAL A 89 -14.42 -15.72 -14.07
N PRO A 90 -15.73 -15.54 -13.87
CA PRO A 90 -16.33 -15.80 -12.57
C PRO A 90 -16.22 -17.28 -12.17
N LEU A 91 -15.82 -17.54 -10.92
CA LEU A 91 -15.64 -18.88 -10.34
C LEU A 91 -16.57 -19.11 -9.15
N ASN A 92 -17.05 -20.34 -8.97
CA ASN A 92 -17.75 -20.77 -7.76
C ASN A 92 -16.77 -21.03 -6.60
N ASN A 93 -17.28 -21.35 -5.40
CA ASN A 93 -16.44 -21.55 -4.22
C ASN A 93 -15.49 -22.77 -4.32
N ALA A 94 -15.69 -23.66 -5.30
CA ALA A 94 -14.78 -24.77 -5.60
C ALA A 94 -13.71 -24.42 -6.67
N GLY A 95 -13.73 -23.19 -7.21
CA GLY A 95 -12.81 -22.74 -8.25
C GLY A 95 -13.21 -23.16 -9.68
N GLU A 96 -14.45 -23.61 -9.87
CA GLU A 96 -14.97 -23.99 -11.18
C GLU A 96 -15.68 -22.80 -11.82
N VAL A 97 -15.63 -22.71 -13.16
CA VAL A 97 -16.31 -21.64 -13.92
C VAL A 97 -17.82 -21.69 -13.69
N ASP A 98 -18.40 -20.57 -13.27
CA ASP A 98 -19.83 -20.41 -13.00
C ASP A 98 -20.26 -18.99 -13.32
N GLU A 99 -21.28 -18.80 -14.16
CA GLU A 99 -21.81 -17.48 -14.53
C GLU A 99 -22.32 -16.68 -13.31
N ASN A 100 -22.71 -17.36 -12.24
CA ASN A 100 -23.11 -16.75 -10.96
C ASN A 100 -21.97 -16.65 -9.95
N GLY A 101 -20.76 -17.07 -10.34
CA GLY A 101 -19.56 -17.04 -9.53
C GLY A 101 -19.00 -15.63 -9.32
N ARG A 102 -17.80 -15.56 -8.75
CA ARG A 102 -17.09 -14.31 -8.45
C ARG A 102 -15.70 -14.28 -9.08
N ILE A 103 -15.26 -13.08 -9.44
CA ILE A 103 -13.87 -12.78 -9.79
C ILE A 103 -13.26 -12.13 -8.55
N VAL A 104 -12.41 -12.84 -7.81
CA VAL A 104 -11.86 -12.33 -6.55
C VAL A 104 -10.47 -11.72 -6.77
N VAL A 105 -10.32 -10.47 -6.32
CA VAL A 105 -9.06 -9.73 -6.24
C VAL A 105 -8.69 -9.54 -4.78
N VAL A 106 -7.45 -9.87 -4.43
CA VAL A 106 -6.92 -9.67 -3.08
C VAL A 106 -5.75 -8.70 -3.08
N SER A 107 -5.46 -8.09 -1.93
CA SER A 107 -4.19 -7.39 -1.70
C SER A 107 -3.30 -8.18 -0.74
N ILE A 108 -2.00 -8.14 -0.98
CA ILE A 108 -0.96 -8.80 -0.17
C ILE A 108 0.10 -7.74 0.14
N GLY A 109 0.34 -7.49 1.42
CA GLY A 109 1.25 -6.43 1.82
C GLY A 109 1.17 -6.04 3.28
N MET A 110 1.87 -4.96 3.62
CA MET A 110 1.85 -4.34 4.94
C MET A 110 0.88 -3.14 5.00
N SER A 111 1.04 -2.26 6.01
CA SER A 111 0.15 -1.13 6.28
C SER A 111 0.02 -0.13 5.12
N ASN A 112 1.07 0.10 4.33
CA ASN A 112 0.99 0.98 3.15
C ASN A 112 0.07 0.40 2.07
N THR A 113 0.22 -0.89 1.76
CA THR A 113 -0.64 -1.63 0.82
C THR A 113 -2.06 -1.65 1.32
N ALA A 114 -2.28 -1.90 2.61
CA ALA A 114 -3.62 -1.88 3.19
C ALA A 114 -4.30 -0.51 3.03
N ALA A 115 -3.59 0.59 3.31
CA ALA A 115 -4.12 1.95 3.18
C ALA A 115 -4.42 2.32 1.72
N GLU A 116 -3.51 2.03 0.80
CA GLU A 116 -3.70 2.28 -0.63
C GLU A 116 -4.87 1.46 -1.19
N PHE A 117 -4.99 0.20 -0.77
CA PHE A 117 -6.04 -0.68 -1.25
C PHE A 117 -7.42 -0.32 -0.71
N ILE A 118 -7.52 0.26 0.49
CA ILE A 118 -8.77 0.86 1.00
C ILE A 118 -9.25 1.97 0.05
N GLU A 119 -8.34 2.85 -0.38
CA GLU A 119 -8.70 3.92 -1.30
C GLU A 119 -9.07 3.38 -2.69
N PHE A 120 -8.36 2.36 -3.17
CA PHE A 120 -8.75 1.64 -4.40
C PHE A 120 -10.17 1.07 -4.31
N ILE A 121 -10.53 0.42 -3.20
CA ILE A 121 -11.90 -0.08 -2.98
C ILE A 121 -12.91 1.06 -2.99
N ARG A 122 -12.59 2.22 -2.38
CA ARG A 122 -13.46 3.40 -2.36
C ARG A 122 -13.69 3.96 -3.77
N LEU A 123 -12.65 4.11 -4.57
CA LEU A 123 -12.73 4.60 -5.95
C LEU A 123 -13.50 3.62 -6.85
N ARG A 124 -13.32 2.32 -6.63
CA ARG A 124 -14.06 1.27 -7.33
C ARG A 124 -15.58 1.33 -7.09
N GLN A 125 -16.01 1.64 -5.88
CA GLN A 125 -17.45 1.62 -5.52
C GLN A 125 -18.31 2.58 -6.34
N VAL A 126 -17.71 3.61 -6.95
CA VAL A 126 -18.41 4.61 -7.77
C VAL A 126 -18.24 4.39 -9.28
N ASP A 127 -17.54 3.32 -9.69
CA ASP A 127 -17.32 2.96 -11.10
C ASP A 127 -18.31 1.88 -11.54
N ASP A 128 -19.30 2.28 -12.34
CA ASP A 128 -20.36 1.41 -12.87
C ASP A 128 -19.94 0.62 -14.12
N THR A 129 -18.73 0.84 -14.62
CA THR A 129 -18.19 0.13 -15.80
C THR A 129 -17.58 -1.23 -15.45
N LEU A 130 -17.42 -1.51 -14.15
CA LEU A 130 -16.80 -2.73 -13.66
C LEU A 130 -17.72 -3.95 -13.76
N ASN A 131 -17.11 -5.12 -13.97
CA ASN A 131 -17.84 -6.38 -14.00
C ASN A 131 -18.54 -6.62 -12.64
N PRO A 132 -19.87 -6.87 -12.62
CA PRO A 132 -20.63 -7.07 -11.37
C PRO A 132 -20.19 -8.32 -10.57
N ALA A 133 -19.56 -9.32 -11.21
CA ALA A 133 -19.02 -10.49 -10.53
C ALA A 133 -17.77 -10.18 -9.69
N LEU A 134 -17.15 -9.01 -9.88
CA LEU A 134 -15.93 -8.61 -9.19
C LEU A 134 -16.14 -8.53 -7.67
N ALA A 135 -15.27 -9.18 -6.91
CA ALA A 135 -15.17 -9.09 -5.46
C ALA A 135 -13.74 -8.65 -5.11
N VAL A 136 -13.60 -7.70 -4.20
CA VAL A 136 -12.29 -7.14 -3.84
C VAL A 136 -12.13 -7.23 -2.33
N VAL A 137 -11.05 -7.88 -1.88
CA VAL A 137 -10.79 -8.17 -0.47
C VAL A 137 -9.43 -7.61 -0.08
N ASN A 138 -9.40 -6.74 0.92
CA ASN A 138 -8.14 -6.25 1.47
C ASN A 138 -7.52 -7.31 2.37
N GLY A 139 -6.57 -8.06 1.84
CA GLY A 139 -5.78 -9.04 2.59
C GLY A 139 -4.49 -8.49 3.19
N ALA A 140 -4.15 -7.23 2.91
CA ALA A 140 -2.90 -6.66 3.37
C ALA A 140 -2.97 -6.47 4.89
N SER A 141 -1.93 -6.93 5.59
CA SER A 141 -1.93 -7.02 7.04
C SER A 141 -0.84 -6.09 7.60
N PRO A 142 -1.20 -5.10 8.44
CA PRO A 142 -0.24 -4.15 8.99
C PRO A 142 0.95 -4.83 9.69
N GLY A 143 2.15 -4.30 9.43
CA GLY A 143 3.40 -4.82 10.02
C GLY A 143 3.90 -6.13 9.43
N GLN A 144 3.21 -6.73 8.45
CA GLN A 144 3.61 -8.01 7.86
C GLN A 144 4.50 -7.80 6.65
N THR A 145 5.79 -8.07 6.84
CA THR A 145 6.87 -7.89 5.86
C THR A 145 6.93 -9.01 4.83
N ALA A 146 7.77 -8.85 3.82
CA ALA A 146 7.92 -9.81 2.72
C ALA A 146 8.35 -11.21 3.20
N ASP A 147 9.18 -11.31 4.23
CA ASP A 147 9.64 -12.57 4.82
C ASP A 147 8.50 -13.34 5.50
N ILE A 148 7.57 -12.64 6.16
CA ILE A 148 6.39 -13.28 6.76
C ILE A 148 5.44 -13.79 5.67
N TRP A 149 5.17 -12.98 4.65
CA TRP A 149 4.33 -13.41 3.53
C TRP A 149 4.99 -14.51 2.67
N ALA A 150 6.31 -14.65 2.69
CA ALA A 150 7.00 -15.73 1.99
C ALA A 150 6.85 -17.10 2.69
N ASP A 151 6.52 -17.12 3.98
CA ASP A 151 6.22 -18.34 4.73
C ASP A 151 4.76 -18.77 4.47
N PRO A 152 4.51 -19.90 3.78
CA PRO A 152 3.15 -20.37 3.50
C PRO A 152 2.37 -20.77 4.76
N ASP A 153 3.05 -21.05 5.88
CA ASP A 153 2.43 -21.45 7.14
C ASP A 153 2.18 -20.25 8.09
N ALA A 154 2.55 -19.04 7.68
CA ALA A 154 2.35 -17.84 8.47
C ALA A 154 0.86 -17.50 8.67
N ALA A 155 0.52 -17.01 9.86
CA ALA A 155 -0.85 -16.65 10.23
C ALA A 155 -1.51 -15.61 9.32
N VAL A 156 -0.73 -14.85 8.53
CA VAL A 156 -1.24 -13.87 7.57
C VAL A 156 -2.07 -14.52 6.46
N TRP A 157 -1.74 -15.76 6.06
CA TRP A 157 -2.53 -16.51 5.10
C TRP A 157 -3.87 -16.95 5.67
N GLN A 158 -3.89 -17.40 6.94
CA GLN A 158 -5.14 -17.73 7.63
C GLN A 158 -6.04 -16.49 7.78
N ASN A 159 -5.48 -15.33 8.11
CA ASN A 159 -6.27 -14.10 8.20
C ASN A 159 -6.92 -13.72 6.85
N LEU A 160 -6.20 -13.90 5.74
CA LEU A 160 -6.75 -13.68 4.41
C LEU A 160 -7.89 -14.67 4.10
N GLU A 161 -7.71 -15.95 4.45
CA GLU A 161 -8.77 -16.97 4.31
C GLU A 161 -10.02 -16.62 5.11
N ASP A 162 -9.84 -16.12 6.35
CA ASP A 162 -10.94 -15.69 7.22
C ASP A 162 -11.69 -14.49 6.60
N TYR A 163 -10.98 -13.53 6.00
CA TYR A 163 -11.61 -12.41 5.30
C TYR A 163 -12.40 -12.86 4.07
N LEU A 164 -11.85 -13.78 3.26
CA LEU A 164 -12.57 -14.37 2.14
C LEU A 164 -13.85 -15.06 2.61
N THR A 165 -13.73 -15.93 3.60
CA THR A 165 -14.85 -16.71 4.14
C THR A 165 -15.94 -15.82 4.75
N SER A 166 -15.55 -14.72 5.43
CA SER A 166 -16.51 -13.74 5.98
C SER A 166 -17.37 -13.07 4.90
N GLY A 167 -16.86 -12.98 3.67
CA GLY A 167 -17.57 -12.48 2.49
C GLY A 167 -18.31 -13.56 1.70
N GLY A 168 -18.32 -14.81 2.18
CA GLY A 168 -18.88 -15.97 1.46
C GLY A 168 -18.03 -16.43 0.27
N LEU A 169 -16.76 -16.03 0.21
CA LEU A 169 -15.80 -16.34 -0.85
C LEU A 169 -14.86 -17.47 -0.42
N SER A 170 -14.07 -18.00 -1.34
CA SER A 170 -12.98 -18.94 -1.07
C SER A 170 -11.68 -18.56 -1.77
N ALA A 171 -10.55 -19.09 -1.29
CA ALA A 171 -9.26 -18.95 -1.99
C ALA A 171 -9.29 -19.47 -3.43
N ALA A 172 -10.11 -20.48 -3.72
CA ALA A 172 -10.25 -21.05 -5.07
C ALA A 172 -10.83 -20.07 -6.10
N GLN A 173 -11.47 -18.98 -5.65
CA GLN A 173 -11.99 -17.92 -6.52
C GLN A 173 -11.00 -16.78 -6.80
N VAL A 174 -9.87 -16.75 -6.08
CA VAL A 174 -8.85 -15.69 -6.20
C VAL A 174 -8.11 -15.85 -7.52
N GLN A 175 -8.17 -14.82 -8.37
CA GLN A 175 -7.55 -14.80 -9.70
C GLN A 175 -6.54 -13.67 -9.85
N VAL A 176 -6.61 -12.64 -9.00
CA VAL A 176 -5.73 -11.46 -9.07
C VAL A 176 -5.25 -11.09 -7.68
N ALA A 177 -3.95 -10.79 -7.56
CA ALA A 177 -3.34 -10.28 -6.35
C ALA A 177 -2.63 -8.94 -6.61
N TRP A 178 -2.96 -7.92 -5.83
CA TRP A 178 -2.14 -6.71 -5.69
C TRP A 178 -1.07 -6.99 -4.65
N ILE A 179 0.20 -7.12 -5.07
CA ILE A 179 1.31 -7.40 -4.16
C ILE A 179 2.17 -6.15 -4.01
N LYS A 180 2.30 -5.67 -2.77
CA LYS A 180 3.25 -4.62 -2.41
C LYS A 180 3.81 -4.92 -1.03
N LEU A 181 5.10 -5.22 -0.98
CA LEU A 181 5.79 -5.70 0.21
C LEU A 181 7.03 -4.86 0.49
N ALA A 182 7.42 -4.83 1.75
CA ALA A 182 8.70 -4.27 2.19
C ALA A 182 9.41 -5.31 3.06
N GLN A 183 10.74 -5.24 3.09
CA GLN A 183 11.53 -5.89 4.13
C GLN A 183 11.86 -4.88 5.21
N THR A 184 11.90 -5.33 6.46
CA THR A 184 12.45 -4.53 7.57
C THR A 184 13.92 -4.84 7.74
N GLY A 185 14.75 -3.80 7.77
CA GLY A 185 16.19 -3.92 7.99
C GLY A 185 16.95 -2.76 7.37
N SER A 186 18.14 -2.49 7.89
CA SER A 186 19.11 -1.59 7.27
C SER A 186 20.13 -2.40 6.47
N GLY A 187 20.42 -1.99 5.23
CA GLY A 187 21.41 -2.61 4.34
C GLY A 187 21.29 -2.07 2.91
N ASP A 188 22.27 -2.36 2.06
CA ASP A 188 22.22 -1.98 0.65
C ASP A 188 21.09 -2.75 -0.06
N PHE A 189 20.20 -2.05 -0.75
CA PHE A 189 19.21 -2.69 -1.62
C PHE A 189 19.75 -2.75 -3.07
N PRO A 190 19.68 -3.90 -3.76
CA PRO A 190 19.16 -5.19 -3.32
C PRO A 190 20.28 -6.10 -2.77
N ALA A 191 20.38 -6.25 -1.46
CA ALA A 191 21.10 -7.35 -0.84
C ALA A 191 20.14 -8.54 -0.72
N LYS A 192 20.58 -9.68 -1.25
CA LYS A 192 19.89 -10.96 -1.16
C LYS A 192 19.83 -11.47 0.27
#